data_AF-A0A7C1E999-F1
#
_entry.id   AF-A0A7C1E999-F1
#
_cell.length_a   1.000
_cell.length_b   1.000
_cell.length_c   1.000
_cell.angle_alpha   90.00
_cell.angle_beta   90.00
_cell.angle_gamma   90.00
#
_symmetry.space_group_name_H-M   'P 1'
#
loop_
_entity.id
_entity.type
_entity.pdbx_description
1 polymer ?
#
loop_
_entity_poly.entity_id
_entity_poly.type
_entity_poly.pdbx_seq_one_letter_code
_entity_poly.pdbx_strand_id
1 'polypeptide(L)'
;MNALHIISKIPATDRLLRWGAIALLVWLVVLVIGAGAQSLHNTGKAAAAIREYQRLKADAAQPRREADETIQKLQRNNLFVAPPSRTQLPQTVAILGDSVLVGDQWYREGQEVQGYLITQVGPDSVRVVRDGQEHRLVPFDVEVNYGRAAASGPAGGRGRDTREGQRGPRGGRGG
;
A
#
# COMPACT_ATOMS: atom_id res chain seq x y z
N MET A 1 -37.18 -45.64 96.05
CA MET A 1 -36.42 -44.39 96.22
C MET A 1 -34.94 -44.78 96.14
N ASN A 2 -34.05 -44.26 95.29
CA ASN A 2 -34.05 -43.24 94.25
C ASN A 2 -32.82 -43.51 93.37
N ALA A 3 -32.87 -43.05 92.11
CA ALA A 3 -31.73 -42.67 91.25
C ALA A 3 -30.67 -43.74 90.90
N LEU A 4 -31.06 -44.72 90.09
CA LEU A 4 -30.17 -45.44 89.18
C LEU A 4 -30.80 -45.33 87.78
N HIS A 5 -29.99 -45.26 86.72
CA HIS A 5 -30.29 -44.70 85.38
C HIS A 5 -30.12 -43.17 85.37
N ILE A 6 -29.27 -42.53 84.57
CA ILE A 6 -28.92 -42.77 83.16
C ILE A 6 -27.48 -42.26 82.97
N ILE A 7 -26.50 -43.16 82.82
CA ILE A 7 -25.22 -42.81 82.19
C ILE A 7 -25.18 -43.59 80.89
N SER A 8 -25.73 -42.97 79.85
CA SER A 8 -25.73 -43.51 78.50
C SER A 8 -24.28 -43.66 78.04
N LYS A 9 -23.88 -44.91 77.81
CA LYS A 9 -22.65 -45.25 77.07
C LYS A 9 -22.82 -44.69 75.66
N ILE A 10 -22.23 -43.53 75.40
CA ILE A 10 -22.08 -42.99 74.03
C ILE A 10 -21.24 -44.03 73.26
N PRO A 11 -21.79 -44.68 72.21
CA PRO A 11 -21.09 -45.71 71.48
C PRO A 11 -19.87 -45.09 70.77
N ALA A 12 -18.75 -45.81 70.76
CA ALA A 12 -17.48 -45.32 70.20
C ALA A 12 -17.58 -44.87 68.73
N THR A 13 -18.62 -45.31 68.02
CA THR A 13 -18.99 -44.92 66.65
C THR A 13 -19.31 -43.44 66.50
N ASP A 14 -19.91 -42.79 67.50
CA ASP A 14 -20.24 -41.36 67.44
C ASP A 14 -18.99 -40.47 67.48
N ARG A 15 -17.93 -40.95 68.13
CA ARG A 15 -16.65 -40.23 68.17
C ARG A 15 -15.97 -40.30 66.80
N LEU A 16 -15.93 -41.47 66.18
CA LEU A 16 -15.36 -41.65 64.83
C LEU A 16 -16.12 -40.83 63.78
N LEU A 17 -17.46 -40.79 63.85
CA LEU A 17 -18.28 -40.00 62.95
C LEU A 17 -18.02 -38.49 63.11
N ARG A 18 -17.89 -38.01 64.35
CA ARG A 18 -17.57 -36.60 64.63
C ARG A 18 -16.19 -36.21 64.12
N TRP A 19 -15.16 -37.03 64.35
CA TRP A 19 -13.82 -36.77 63.83
C TRP A 19 -13.77 -36.81 62.30
N GLY A 20 -14.49 -37.75 61.67
CA GLY A 20 -14.63 -37.82 60.22
C GLY A 20 -15.32 -36.58 59.64
N ALA A 21 -16.40 -36.10 60.27
CA ALA A 21 -17.09 -34.89 59.86
C ALA A 21 -16.19 -33.64 59.99
N ILE A 22 -15.42 -33.52 61.08
CA ILE A 22 -14.46 -32.43 61.27
C ILE A 22 -13.37 -32.46 60.20
N ALA A 23 -12.79 -33.63 59.92
CA ALA A 23 -11.76 -33.79 58.89
C ALA A 23 -12.28 -33.39 57.50
N LEU A 24 -13.51 -33.79 57.17
CA LEU A 24 -14.14 -33.44 55.90
C LEU A 24 -14.43 -31.93 55.79
N LEU A 25 -14.83 -31.29 56.89
CA LEU A 25 -15.06 -29.86 56.94
C LEU A 25 -13.76 -29.08 56.74
N VAL A 26 -12.68 -29.49 57.41
CA VAL A 26 -11.34 -28.91 57.23
C VAL A 26 -10.87 -29.08 55.78
N TRP A 27 -11.03 -30.28 55.20
CA TRP A 27 -10.70 -30.53 53.80
C TRP A 27 -11.45 -29.59 52.84
N LEU A 28 -12.75 -29.40 53.08
CA LEU A 28 -13.59 -28.54 52.24
C LEU A 28 -13.17 -27.07 52.36
N VAL A 29 -12.81 -26.60 53.56
CA VAL A 29 -12.27 -25.26 53.78
C VAL A 29 -10.96 -25.06 53.02
N VAL A 30 -10.03 -26.03 53.06
CA VAL A 30 -8.77 -25.96 52.30
C VAL A 30 -9.03 -25.89 50.79
N LEU A 31 -9.99 -26.66 50.28
CA LEU A 31 -10.38 -26.61 48.86
C LEU A 31 -10.92 -25.24 48.45
N VAL A 32 -11.83 -24.67 49.24
CA VAL A 32 -12.44 -23.36 48.96
C VAL A 32 -11.40 -22.24 49.01
N ILE A 33 -10.51 -22.25 50.01
CA ILE A 33 -9.43 -21.26 50.13
C ILE A 33 -8.43 -21.42 48.97
N GLY A 34 -8.05 -22.65 48.62
CA GLY A 34 -7.14 -22.93 47.51
C GLY A 34 -7.69 -22.47 46.16
N ALA A 35 -8.96 -22.80 45.87
CA ALA A 35 -9.63 -22.36 44.66
C ALA A 35 -9.82 -20.83 44.61
N GLY A 36 -10.16 -20.20 45.75
CA GLY A 36 -10.28 -18.76 45.87
C GLY A 36 -8.97 -18.03 45.62
N ALA A 37 -7.86 -18.53 46.18
CA ALA A 37 -6.52 -17.96 45.99
C ALA A 37 -6.03 -18.05 44.53
N GLN A 38 -6.35 -19.15 43.83
CA GLN A 38 -6.05 -19.30 42.41
C GLN A 38 -6.90 -18.37 41.53
N SER A 39 -8.17 -18.18 41.88
CA SER A 39 -9.07 -17.26 41.17
C SER A 39 -8.53 -15.82 41.21
N LEU A 40 -8.10 -15.34 42.38
CA LEU A 40 -7.57 -13.99 42.55
C LEU A 40 -6.29 -13.72 41.73
N HIS A 41 -5.44 -14.74 41.51
CA HIS A 41 -4.23 -14.61 40.70
C HIS A 41 -4.50 -14.54 39.19
N ASN A 42 -5.58 -15.18 38.71
CA ASN A 42 -5.90 -15.23 37.28
C ASN A 42 -6.63 -13.97 36.80
N THR A 43 -7.43 -13.33 37.65
CA THR A 43 -8.19 -12.12 37.30
C THR A 43 -7.30 -10.95 36.90
N GLY A 44 -6.14 -10.79 37.55
CA GLY A 44 -5.18 -9.73 37.24
C GLY A 44 -4.54 -9.87 35.85
N LYS A 45 -4.25 -11.11 35.43
CA LYS A 45 -3.67 -11.41 34.10
C LYS A 45 -4.68 -11.24 32.98
N ALA A 46 -5.92 -11.67 33.19
CA ALA A 46 -6.99 -11.47 32.22
C ALA A 46 -7.28 -9.97 32.01
N ALA A 47 -7.36 -9.20 33.09
CA ALA A 47 -7.53 -7.75 33.01
C ALA A 47 -6.36 -7.05 32.31
N ALA A 48 -5.12 -7.51 32.55
CA ALA A 48 -3.93 -6.98 31.88
C ALA A 48 -3.96 -7.27 30.36
N ALA A 49 -4.27 -8.50 29.96
CA ALA A 49 -4.36 -8.89 28.54
C ALA A 49 -5.46 -8.11 27.80
N ILE A 50 -6.61 -7.87 28.43
CA ILE A 50 -7.70 -7.08 27.85
C ILE A 50 -7.25 -5.61 27.65
N ARG A 51 -6.54 -5.03 28.63
CA ARG A 51 -6.02 -3.66 28.52
C ARG A 51 -4.98 -3.53 27.41
N GLU A 52 -4.10 -4.51 27.27
CA GLU A 52 -3.08 -4.54 26.22
C GLU A 52 -3.71 -4.69 24.84
N TYR A 53 -4.68 -5.59 24.69
CA TYR A 53 -5.45 -5.72 23.46
C TYR A 53 -6.18 -4.43 23.07
N GLN A 54 -6.80 -3.73 24.04
CA GLN A 54 -7.45 -2.45 23.78
C GLN A 54 -6.48 -1.35 23.36
N ARG A 55 -5.27 -1.30 23.95
CA ARG A 55 -4.22 -0.36 23.53
C ARG A 55 -3.76 -0.62 22.10
N LEU A 56 -3.43 -1.87 21.77
CA LEU A 56 -3.00 -2.25 20.41
C LEU A 56 -4.08 -1.93 19.38
N LYS A 57 -5.36 -2.18 19.71
CA LYS A 57 -6.48 -1.85 18.83
C LYS A 57 -6.62 -0.34 18.62
N ALA A 58 -6.41 0.47 19.66
CA ALA A 58 -6.45 1.94 19.56
C ALA A 58 -5.27 2.49 18.73
N ASP A 59 -4.06 1.95 18.94
CA ASP A 59 -2.86 2.34 18.20
C ASP A 59 -2.92 1.91 16.73
N ALA A 60 -3.50 0.74 16.43
CA ALA A 60 -3.71 0.27 15.07
C ALA A 60 -4.82 1.03 14.33
N ALA A 61 -5.81 1.56 15.05
CA ALA A 61 -6.89 2.37 14.48
C ALA A 61 -6.46 3.83 14.22
N GLN A 62 -5.30 4.28 14.74
CA GLN A 62 -4.79 5.59 14.40
C GLN A 62 -4.29 5.61 12.95
N PRO A 63 -4.88 6.46 12.08
CA PRO A 63 -4.41 6.62 10.71
C PRO A 63 -3.01 7.24 10.73
N ARG A 64 -1.99 6.42 10.51
CA ARG A 64 -0.60 6.88 10.38
C ARG A 64 -0.44 7.55 9.02
N ARG A 65 -0.71 8.86 8.96
CA ARG A 65 -0.54 9.69 7.76
C ARG A 65 0.85 9.54 7.12
N GLU A 66 1.89 9.32 7.94
CA GLU A 66 3.26 9.09 7.48
C GLU A 66 3.44 7.75 6.72
N ALA A 67 2.69 6.72 7.10
CA ALA A 67 2.71 5.43 6.42
C ALA A 67 2.03 5.55 5.06
N ASP A 68 0.92 6.29 4.97
CA ASP A 68 0.19 6.50 3.72
C ASP A 68 1.03 7.27 2.69
N GLU A 69 1.74 8.32 3.10
CA GLU A 69 2.62 9.06 2.18
C GLU A 69 3.78 8.19 1.67
N THR A 70 4.36 7.36 2.54
CA THR A 70 5.45 6.45 2.18
C THR A 70 4.96 5.36 1.23
N ILE A 71 3.80 4.77 1.52
CA ILE A 71 3.15 3.76 0.66
C ILE A 71 2.79 4.37 -0.70
N GLN A 72 2.24 5.58 -0.74
CA GLN A 72 1.93 6.26 -2.00
C GLN A 72 3.20 6.58 -2.82
N LYS A 73 4.30 6.98 -2.18
CA LYS A 73 5.59 7.18 -2.87
C LYS A 73 6.12 5.87 -3.45
N LEU A 74 6.01 4.77 -2.71
CA LEU A 74 6.40 3.43 -3.18
C LEU A 74 5.49 2.94 -4.32
N GLN A 75 4.19 3.20 -4.26
CA GLN A 75 3.24 2.87 -5.32
C GLN A 75 3.51 3.66 -6.61
N ARG A 76 3.81 4.97 -6.52
CA ARG A 76 4.15 5.80 -7.70
C ARG A 76 5.44 5.35 -8.38
N ASN A 77 6.39 4.81 -7.62
CA ASN A 77 7.67 4.33 -8.13
C ASN A 77 7.67 2.81 -8.40
N ASN A 78 6.50 2.16 -8.36
CA ASN A 78 6.42 0.72 -8.54
C ASN A 78 6.62 0.35 -10.02
N LEU A 79 7.79 -0.21 -10.33
CA LEU A 79 8.17 -0.67 -11.67
C LEU A 79 7.41 -1.93 -12.12
N PHE A 80 6.69 -2.59 -11.21
CA PHE A 80 5.93 -3.82 -11.49
C PHE A 80 4.44 -3.57 -11.75
N VAL A 81 3.96 -2.36 -11.51
CA VAL A 81 2.63 -1.94 -11.94
C VAL A 81 2.81 -1.31 -13.31
N ALA A 82 2.15 -1.87 -14.33
CA ALA A 82 2.13 -1.25 -15.65
C ALA A 82 1.76 0.23 -15.46
N PRO A 83 2.55 1.18 -16.00
CA PRO A 83 2.20 2.59 -15.92
C PRO A 83 0.73 2.74 -16.34
N PRO A 84 -0.07 3.59 -15.67
CA PRO A 84 -1.42 3.86 -16.14
C PRO A 84 -1.31 4.15 -17.63
N SER A 85 -2.00 3.35 -18.45
CA SER A 85 -1.88 3.37 -19.89
C SER A 85 -2.12 4.81 -20.32
N ARG A 86 -1.05 5.56 -20.64
CA ARG A 86 -1.18 6.90 -21.16
C ARG A 86 -2.06 6.75 -22.38
N THR A 87 -3.23 7.37 -22.37
CA THR A 87 -4.10 7.29 -23.54
C THR A 87 -3.30 7.80 -24.72
N GLN A 88 -2.99 6.90 -25.64
CA GLN A 88 -2.19 7.25 -26.80
C GLN A 88 -3.06 8.15 -27.67
N LEU A 89 -2.48 9.24 -28.14
CA LEU A 89 -3.12 10.08 -29.13
C LEU A 89 -3.37 9.25 -30.39
N PRO A 90 -4.51 9.45 -31.08
CA PRO A 90 -4.78 8.77 -32.33
C PRO A 90 -3.69 9.11 -33.34
N GLN A 91 -3.15 8.09 -33.99
CA GLN A 91 -2.08 8.26 -34.97
C GLN A 91 -2.69 8.66 -36.32
N THR A 92 -2.35 9.85 -36.80
CA THR A 92 -2.68 10.29 -38.15
C THR A 92 -1.74 9.63 -39.15
N VAL A 93 -2.29 8.86 -40.08
CA VAL A 93 -1.53 8.19 -41.15
C VAL A 93 -1.40 9.10 -42.37
N ALA A 94 -2.48 9.77 -42.76
CA ALA A 94 -2.51 10.66 -43.93
C ALA A 94 -3.58 11.73 -43.78
N ILE A 95 -3.42 12.82 -44.52
CA ILE A 95 -4.43 13.87 -44.68
C ILE A 95 -4.67 14.05 -46.18
N LEU A 96 -5.94 14.11 -46.57
CA LEU A 96 -6.37 14.33 -47.95
C LEU A 96 -7.51 15.36 -47.97
N GLY A 97 -7.18 16.60 -48.33
CA GLY A 97 -8.15 17.69 -48.35
C GLY A 97 -8.70 17.98 -46.95
N ASP A 98 -10.01 17.80 -46.77
CA ASP A 98 -10.77 17.99 -45.52
C ASP A 98 -10.90 16.71 -44.68
N SER A 99 -10.22 15.63 -45.09
CA SER A 99 -10.35 14.31 -44.49
C SER A 99 -9.01 13.81 -43.95
N VAL A 100 -9.05 13.08 -42.83
CA VAL A 100 -7.89 12.50 -42.14
C VAL A 100 -8.03 10.99 -42.01
N LEU A 101 -6.96 10.26 -42.32
CA LEU A 101 -6.87 8.81 -42.14
C LEU A 101 -6.27 8.50 -40.77
N VAL A 102 -7.07 7.89 -39.89
CA VAL A 102 -6.64 7.38 -38.58
C VAL A 102 -6.90 5.87 -38.54
N GLY A 103 -5.83 5.08 -38.39
CA GLY A 103 -5.91 3.64 -38.63
C GLY A 103 -6.30 3.35 -40.08
N ASP A 104 -7.44 2.68 -40.28
CA ASP A 104 -7.95 2.30 -41.61
C ASP A 104 -9.21 3.09 -42.04
N GLN A 105 -9.58 4.13 -41.29
CA GLN A 105 -10.81 4.90 -41.52
C GLN A 105 -10.54 6.38 -41.78
N TRP A 106 -11.27 6.93 -42.74
CA TRP A 106 -11.27 8.36 -43.05
C TRP A 106 -12.30 9.10 -42.20
N TYR A 107 -11.85 10.16 -41.54
CA TYR A 107 -12.66 11.04 -40.71
C TYR A 107 -12.62 12.48 -41.21
N ARG A 108 -13.59 13.29 -40.79
CA ARG A 108 -13.72 14.73 -41.13
C ARG A 108 -13.90 15.59 -39.88
N GLU A 109 -13.84 16.91 -40.08
CA GLU A 109 -14.20 17.88 -39.05
C GLU A 109 -15.58 17.59 -38.44
N GLY A 110 -15.67 17.69 -37.12
CA GLY A 110 -16.87 17.40 -36.34
C GLY A 110 -17.08 15.92 -35.98
N GLN A 111 -16.23 15.01 -36.46
CA GLN A 111 -16.30 13.59 -36.10
C GLN A 111 -15.39 13.26 -34.92
N GLU A 112 -15.75 12.21 -34.19
CA GLU A 112 -15.00 11.72 -33.03
C GLU A 112 -14.19 10.47 -33.39
N VAL A 113 -12.92 10.44 -32.96
CA VAL A 113 -12.01 9.32 -33.13
C VAL A 113 -11.32 9.00 -31.80
N GLN A 114 -11.56 7.79 -31.27
CA GLN A 114 -10.97 7.32 -30.00
C GLN A 114 -11.17 8.28 -28.80
N GLY A 115 -12.32 8.97 -28.72
CA GLY A 115 -12.59 9.94 -27.66
C GLY A 115 -12.11 11.36 -27.94
N TYR A 116 -11.55 11.62 -29.13
CA TYR A 116 -11.08 12.94 -29.55
C TYR A 116 -11.99 13.50 -30.65
N LEU A 117 -12.52 14.71 -30.45
CA LEU A 117 -13.31 15.42 -31.45
C LEU A 117 -12.38 16.16 -32.41
N ILE A 118 -12.53 15.93 -33.72
CA ILE A 118 -11.77 16.64 -34.75
C ILE A 118 -12.35 18.04 -34.92
N THR A 119 -11.60 19.06 -34.51
CA THR A 119 -12.04 20.45 -34.59
C THR A 119 -11.63 21.12 -35.89
N GLN A 120 -10.50 20.71 -36.47
CA GLN A 120 -10.00 21.28 -37.72
C GLN A 120 -9.08 20.29 -38.45
N VAL A 121 -9.24 20.18 -39.77
CA VAL A 121 -8.33 19.43 -40.66
C VAL A 121 -7.57 20.43 -41.53
N GLY A 122 -6.30 20.64 -41.21
CA GLY A 122 -5.37 21.44 -42.02
C GLY A 122 -4.58 20.57 -42.99
N PRO A 123 -3.85 21.17 -43.96
CA PRO A 123 -3.12 20.42 -44.97
C PRO A 123 -1.94 19.60 -44.42
N ASP A 124 -1.37 20.02 -43.29
CA ASP A 124 -0.18 19.42 -42.67
C ASP A 124 -0.46 18.85 -41.27
N SER A 125 -1.62 19.15 -40.69
CA SER A 125 -1.93 18.85 -39.30
C SER A 125 -3.43 18.85 -39.03
N VAL A 126 -3.82 18.06 -38.04
CA VAL A 126 -5.21 17.96 -37.56
C VAL A 126 -5.26 18.39 -36.11
N ARG A 127 -6.21 19.27 -35.78
CA ARG A 127 -6.48 19.66 -34.39
C ARG A 127 -7.60 18.80 -33.87
N VAL A 128 -7.36 18.21 -32.70
CA VAL A 128 -8.35 17.39 -32.00
C VAL A 128 -8.48 17.87 -30.56
N VAL A 129 -9.68 17.77 -29.99
CA VAL A 129 -9.93 18.15 -28.60
C VAL A 129 -10.46 16.96 -27.81
N ARG A 130 -9.97 16.80 -26.59
CA ARG A 130 -10.51 15.85 -25.61
C ARG A 130 -10.42 16.46 -24.22
N ASP A 131 -11.51 16.35 -23.45
CA ASP A 131 -11.58 16.90 -22.09
C ASP A 131 -11.15 18.38 -22.00
N GLY A 132 -11.42 19.16 -23.07
CA GLY A 132 -11.03 20.58 -23.18
C GLY A 132 -9.55 20.83 -23.52
N GLN A 133 -8.73 19.79 -23.68
CA GLN A 133 -7.34 19.90 -24.12
C GLN A 133 -7.25 19.72 -25.63
N GLU A 134 -6.65 20.71 -26.30
CA GLU A 134 -6.38 20.69 -27.74
C GLU A 134 -5.03 20.03 -28.03
N HIS A 135 -5.02 19.12 -28.99
CA HIS A 135 -3.84 18.43 -29.46
C HIS A 135 -3.69 18.60 -30.97
N ARG A 136 -2.46 18.85 -31.40
CA ARG A 136 -2.10 18.91 -32.82
C ARG A 136 -1.49 17.58 -33.22
N LEU A 137 -2.10 16.92 -34.19
CA LEU A 137 -1.62 15.68 -34.78
C LEU A 137 -1.00 15.99 -36.13
N VAL A 138 0.20 15.47 -36.37
CA VAL A 138 0.90 15.58 -37.65
C VAL A 138 1.08 14.16 -38.21
N PRO A 139 0.86 13.94 -39.51
CA PRO A 139 1.14 12.64 -40.12
C PRO A 139 2.58 12.20 -39.84
N PHE A 140 2.75 10.95 -39.42
CA PHE A 140 4.06 10.34 -39.11
C PHE A 140 4.85 10.95 -37.95
N ASP A 141 4.26 11.87 -37.17
CA ASP A 141 4.86 12.37 -35.93
C ASP A 141 4.63 11.35 -34.81
N VAL A 142 5.33 10.23 -34.93
CA VAL A 142 5.38 9.21 -33.90
C VAL A 142 6.56 9.55 -33.01
N GLU A 143 6.31 10.07 -31.82
CA GLU A 143 7.26 9.92 -30.72
C GLU A 143 7.40 8.43 -30.43
N VAL A 144 8.34 7.78 -31.12
CA VAL A 144 8.67 6.38 -30.88
C VAL A 144 9.32 6.34 -29.50
N ASN A 145 8.50 6.04 -28.49
CA ASN A 145 8.96 5.71 -27.15
C ASN A 145 9.63 4.33 -27.18
N TYR A 146 10.79 4.24 -27.85
CA TYR A 146 11.77 3.21 -27.52
C TYR A 146 12.02 3.37 -26.03
N GLY A 147 11.77 2.34 -25.23
CA GLY A 147 11.88 2.36 -23.77
C GLY A 147 13.24 2.83 -23.27
N ARG A 148 13.49 4.13 -23.35
CA ARG A 148 14.71 4.78 -22.92
C ARG A 148 14.57 4.90 -21.42
N ALA A 149 15.09 3.89 -20.73
CA ALA A 149 15.59 4.03 -19.39
C ALA A 149 16.28 5.40 -19.31
N ALA A 150 15.75 6.30 -18.49
CA ALA A 150 16.39 7.56 -18.17
C ALA A 150 17.71 7.21 -17.48
N ALA A 151 18.78 7.08 -18.28
CA ALA A 151 20.13 7.06 -17.78
C ALA A 151 20.44 8.46 -17.25
N SER A 152 20.08 8.69 -15.98
CA SER A 152 20.63 9.76 -15.16
C SER A 152 22.10 9.45 -14.88
N GLY A 153 22.95 9.71 -15.88
CA GLY A 153 24.38 9.85 -15.68
C GLY A 153 24.69 11.18 -14.98
N PRO A 154 25.61 11.23 -14.01
CA PRO A 154 25.91 12.46 -13.28
C PRO A 154 26.66 13.47 -14.17
N ALA A 155 26.34 14.74 -13.95
CA ALA A 155 27.01 15.90 -14.52
C ALA A 155 28.53 15.88 -14.25
N GLY A 156 29.34 16.10 -15.29
CA GLY A 156 30.78 16.32 -15.12
C GLY A 156 31.51 16.71 -16.42
N GLY A 157 32.07 17.94 -16.44
CA GLY A 157 33.10 18.43 -17.37
C GLY A 157 32.53 19.09 -18.64
N ARG A 158 32.44 20.42 -18.80
CA ARG A 158 33.41 21.53 -18.65
C ARG A 158 34.58 21.46 -19.65
N GLY A 159 34.47 22.29 -20.70
CA GLY A 159 35.56 22.80 -21.54
C GLY A 159 35.42 22.39 -23.01
N ARG A 160 35.67 23.23 -24.02
CA ARG A 160 36.13 24.63 -24.07
C ARG A 160 36.09 25.03 -25.55
N ASP A 161 35.46 26.16 -25.83
CA ASP A 161 35.71 27.12 -26.90
C ASP A 161 36.25 26.63 -28.26
N THR A 162 35.32 26.58 -29.21
CA THR A 162 35.50 26.96 -30.60
C THR A 162 36.27 28.29 -30.71
N ARG A 163 37.45 28.28 -31.34
CA ARG A 163 38.00 29.46 -32.03
C ARG A 163 38.70 29.09 -33.33
N GLU A 164 37.89 29.21 -34.36
CA GLU A 164 38.18 29.66 -35.71
C GLU A 164 39.50 30.44 -35.91
N GLY A 165 40.23 30.06 -36.98
CA GLY A 165 40.96 30.99 -37.83
C GLY A 165 42.49 31.09 -37.65
N GLN A 166 43.27 30.32 -38.43
CA GLN A 166 44.42 30.93 -39.13
C GLN A 166 44.84 30.13 -40.38
N ARG A 167 44.87 30.86 -41.50
CA ARG A 167 45.35 30.45 -42.83
C ARG A 167 46.89 30.34 -42.87
N GLY A 168 47.36 29.27 -43.51
CA GLY A 168 48.57 29.20 -44.38
C GLY A 168 49.93 29.03 -43.70
N PRO A 169 51.03 28.83 -44.47
CA PRO A 169 51.17 27.94 -45.64
C PRO A 169 52.43 27.04 -45.58
N ARG A 170 52.39 25.94 -46.36
CA ARG A 170 53.46 25.39 -47.23
C ARG A 170 54.94 25.63 -46.86
N GLY A 171 55.65 24.53 -46.58
CA GLY A 171 57.12 24.36 -46.63
C GLY A 171 57.48 23.15 -45.76
N GLY A 172 58.07 22.06 -46.22
CA GLY A 172 59.14 21.88 -47.21
C GLY A 172 60.41 21.49 -46.45
N ARG A 173 61.11 20.43 -46.92
CA ARG A 173 62.49 20.01 -46.55
C ARG A 173 62.56 19.24 -45.22
N GLY A 174 63.11 18.03 -45.10
CA GLY A 174 64.23 17.39 -45.81
C GLY A 174 65.28 17.03 -44.76
N GLY A 175 65.69 15.76 -44.68
CA GLY A 175 66.67 15.25 -43.71
C GLY A 175 66.34 13.82 -43.29
#